data_AF-A0A3E0NBQ5-F1
#
_entry.id   AF-A0A3E0NBQ5-F1
#
_cell.length_a   1.000
_cell.length_b   1.000
_cell.length_c   1.000
_cell.angle_alpha   90.00
_cell.angle_beta   90.00
_cell.angle_gamma   90.00
#
_symmetry.space_group_name_H-M   'P 1'
#
loop_
_entity.id
_entity.type
_entity.pdbx_description
1 polymer ?
#
loop_
_entity_poly.entity_id
_entity_poly.type
_entity_poly.pdbx_seq_one_letter_code
_entity_poly.pdbx_strand_id
1 'polypeptide(L)' 'MKITLLDGGLGQELVKRSSAPPHPLWSTKVMLDEPHL' A
#
# COMPACT_ATOMS: atom_id res chain seq x y z
N MET A 1 11.89 28.61 -8.52
CA MET A 1 11.59 27.22 -8.93
C MET A 1 10.87 26.55 -7.77
N LYS A 2 9.71 25.92 -7.97
CA LYS A 2 8.96 25.24 -6.90
C LYS A 2 9.25 23.74 -6.99
N ILE A 3 9.81 23.16 -5.93
CA ILE A 3 10.04 21.72 -5.83
C ILE A 3 8.86 21.13 -5.05
N THR A 4 8.21 20.13 -5.64
CA THR A 4 7.18 19.32 -4.97
C THR A 4 7.78 17.95 -4.70
N LEU A 5 7.75 17.52 -3.44
CA LEU A 5 8.08 16.15 -3.06
C LEU A 5 6.79 15.32 -3.10
N LEU A 6 6.91 14.11 -3.63
CA LEU A 6 5.83 13.12 -3.69
C LEU A 6 6.19 11.94 -2.78
N ASP A 7 5.18 11.15 -2.45
CA ASP A 7 5.34 9.87 -1.77
C ASP A 7 5.67 8.74 -2.75
N GLY A 8 5.88 7.53 -2.22
CA GLY A 8 6.18 6.34 -2.99
C GLY A 8 6.28 5.09 -2.12
N GLY A 9 6.26 3.92 -2.75
CA GLY A 9 6.47 2.64 -2.05
C GLY A 9 5.24 2.03 -1.37
N LEU A 10 4.05 2.64 -1.48
CA LEU A 10 2.82 2.19 -0.82
C LEU A 10 2.57 0.67 -0.98
N GLY A 11 2.66 0.13 -2.20
CA GLY A 11 2.43 -1.30 -2.42
C GLY A 11 3.41 -2.21 -1.68
N GLN A 12 4.70 -1.82 -1.58
CA GLN A 12 5.70 -2.58 -0.84
C GLN A 12 5.48 -2.49 0.68
N GLU A 13 5.04 -1.32 1.15
CA GLU A 13 4.73 -1.09 2.55
C GLU A 13 3.50 -1.89 2.98
N LEU A 14 2.43 -1.86 2.17
CA LEU A 14 1.21 -2.65 2.40
C LEU A 14 1.48 -4.15 2.37
N VAL A 15 2.27 -4.65 1.40
CA VAL A 15 2.65 -6.09 1.35
C VAL A 15 3.46 -6.52 2.58
N LYS A 16 4.22 -5.62 3.22
CA LYS A 16 4.99 -5.91 4.43
C LYS A 16 4.16 -5.81 5.71
N ARG A 17 3.16 -4.93 5.76
CA ARG A 17 2.38 -4.61 6.97
C ARG A 17 1.05 -5.34 7.06
N SER A 18 0.47 -5.71 5.92
CA SER A 18 -0.74 -6.51 5.86
C SER A 18 -0.52 -7.86 6.53
N SER A 19 -1.52 -8.30 7.29
CA SER A 19 -1.54 -9.64 7.87
C SER A 19 -1.90 -10.72 6.83
N ALA A 20 -2.40 -10.31 5.66
CA ALA A 20 -2.75 -11.19 4.56
C ALA A 20 -1.51 -11.61 3.72
N PRO A 21 -1.53 -12.80 3.10
CA PRO A 21 -0.45 -13.22 2.20
C PRO A 21 -0.32 -12.27 1.00
N PRO A 22 0.90 -12.09 0.45
CA PRO A 22 1.11 -11.25 -0.73
C PRO A 22 0.21 -11.67 -1.90
N HIS A 23 -0.45 -10.70 -2.52
CA HIS A 23 -1.43 -10.94 -3.57
C HIS A 23 -1.23 -9.97 -4.74
N PRO A 24 -1.37 -10.39 -6.02
CA PRO A 24 -1.24 -9.50 -7.17
C PRO A 24 -2.22 -8.32 -7.16
N LEU A 25 -3.41 -8.52 -6.58
CA LEU A 25 -4.42 -7.47 -6.33
C LEU A 25 -4.29 -6.87 -4.93
N TRP A 26 -3.05 -6.61 -4.48
CA TRP A 26 -2.75 -6.11 -3.12
C TRP A 26 -3.59 -4.89 -2.75
N SER A 27 -3.78 -3.94 -3.69
CA SER A 27 -4.50 -2.70 -3.42
C SER A 27 -5.96 -2.97 -3.05
N THR A 28 -6.67 -3.73 -3.88
CA THR A 28 -8.07 -4.07 -3.64
C THR A 28 -8.24 -4.95 -2.40
N LYS A 29 -7.36 -5.93 -2.20
CA LYS A 29 -7.42 -6.85 -1.05
C LYS A 29 -7.25 -6.08 0.27
N VAL A 30 -6.21 -5.25 0.38
CA VAL A 30 -5.95 -4.47 1.59
C VAL A 30 -7.04 -3.42 1.82
N MET A 31 -7.50 -2.71 0.78
CA MET A 31 -8.60 -1.75 0.93
C MET A 31 -9.90 -2.40 1.42
N LEU A 32 -10.16 -3.66 1.05
CA LEU A 32 -11.37 -4.36 1.46
C LEU A 32 -11.26 -4.92 2.88
N ASP A 33 -10.13 -5.55 3.20
CA ASP A 33 -9.99 -6.37 4.41
C ASP A 33 -9.33 -5.61 5.56
N GLU A 34 -8.38 -4.72 5.27
CA GLU A 34 -7.58 -3.97 6.25
C GLU A 34 -7.49 -2.47 5.89
N PRO A 35 -8.62 -1.75 5.68
CA PRO A 35 -8.62 -0.35 5.18
C PRO A 35 -7.95 0.68 6.09
N HIS A 36 -7.54 0.27 7.29
CA HIS A 36 -6.86 1.11 8.28
C HIS A 36 -5.33 1.01 8.21
N LEU A 37 -4.80 0.12 7.36
CA LEU A 37 -3.38 0.03 7.02
C LEU A 37 -3.00 1.02 5.93
#